data_AF-A0AAD5HXM5-F1
#
_entry.id   AF-A0AAD5HXM5-F1
#
_cell.length_a   1.000
_cell.length_b   1.000
_cell.length_c   1.000
_cell.angle_alpha   90.00
_cell.angle_beta   90.00
_cell.angle_gamma   90.00
#
_symmetry.space_group_name_H-M   'P 1'
#
loop_
_entity.id
_entity.type
_entity.pdbx_description
1 polymer ?
#
loop_
_entity_poly.entity_id
_entity_poly.type
_entity_poly.pdbx_seq_one_letter_code
_entity_poly.pdbx_strand_id
1 'polypeptide(L)'
;MGFSFVYCVVCGCPFDIPPRDEIFDEEHNWASDDPLEDETKQWLCKIRLFGAASSLEKFGTPPFRMPRNESTASGLFVSDFADWAFTEGLYFRLGGSPYRVLTSTEDTSDILFPLHDACLTIVQHVLTWRTQLSPEGSSPPNLMSVYKALCVRFVSNMQKKRRIAKETVFRGSTDYMEYGLEFNHGYYGARKFWASEGWETTKSNEWYCNDPINVQSLPDFISALFAEEPSESGHLEFVEPNVNLEIPSLKATLCPSLECLPREILDLVVSFLPTASTLRLRICSKTLVSRIVLNQQFWQKQLLGGCVAPHLWDLGDVDRCSDTPVVLTHETLGCHNWRGLVRKLARRDQIIKEDESMPSPPWGLRNRCRIWSLATHLVTSLES
;
A
#
# COMPACT_ATOMS: atom_id res chain seq x y z
N MET A 1 -0.02 14.68 -31.63
CA MET A 1 -0.03 13.55 -30.70
C MET A 1 0.43 14.08 -29.37
N GLY A 2 -0.42 13.99 -28.36
CA GLY A 2 -0.26 14.70 -27.11
C GLY A 2 0.31 13.80 -26.02
N PHE A 3 1.33 14.27 -25.32
CA PHE A 3 1.94 13.58 -24.19
C PHE A 3 1.04 13.68 -22.97
N SER A 4 0.78 12.61 -22.22
CA SER A 4 0.21 12.77 -20.88
C SER A 4 1.18 13.55 -20.01
N PHE A 5 0.83 14.80 -19.70
CA PHE A 5 1.70 15.72 -18.98
C PHE A 5 1.62 15.54 -17.46
N VAL A 6 0.62 14.81 -16.96
CA VAL A 6 0.28 14.75 -15.53
C VAL A 6 0.06 13.31 -15.08
N TYR A 7 0.71 12.96 -13.97
CA TYR A 7 0.66 11.61 -13.39
C TYR A 7 0.24 11.69 -11.93
N CYS A 8 -0.38 10.63 -11.44
CA CYS A 8 -0.66 10.45 -10.02
C CYS A 8 0.65 10.53 -9.23
N VAL A 9 0.67 11.42 -8.24
CA VAL A 9 1.88 11.70 -7.43
C VAL A 9 2.31 10.54 -6.53
N VAL A 10 1.47 9.51 -6.41
CA VAL A 10 1.74 8.31 -5.60
C VAL A 10 2.15 7.14 -6.50
N CYS A 11 1.30 6.71 -7.43
CA CYS A 11 1.55 5.51 -8.23
C CYS A 11 2.31 5.78 -9.54
N GLY A 12 2.37 7.02 -10.01
CA GLY A 12 3.01 7.38 -11.28
C GLY A 12 2.26 6.92 -12.53
N CYS A 13 1.00 6.47 -12.40
CA CYS A 13 0.13 6.22 -13.55
C CYS A 13 -0.45 7.55 -14.07
N PRO A 14 -0.61 7.72 -15.39
CA PRO A 14 -1.20 8.91 -16.00
C PRO A 14 -2.70 9.00 -15.71
N PHE A 15 -3.25 10.19 -15.89
CA PHE A 15 -4.70 10.42 -15.89
C PHE A 15 -5.32 10.35 -17.29
N ASP A 16 -4.48 10.36 -18.32
CA ASP A 16 -4.88 10.14 -19.71
C ASP A 16 -4.89 8.64 -19.99
N ILE A 17 -6.07 8.06 -19.99
CA ILE A 17 -6.31 6.75 -20.59
C ILE A 17 -6.90 7.09 -21.95
N PRO A 18 -6.12 7.02 -23.05
CA PRO A 18 -6.61 7.45 -24.35
C PRO A 18 -7.87 6.64 -24.70
N PRO A 19 -8.98 7.29 -25.07
CA PRO A 19 -10.08 6.59 -25.69
C PRO A 19 -9.60 5.99 -27.02
N ARG A 20 -10.27 4.93 -27.46
CA ARG A 20 -9.96 4.18 -28.69
C ARG A 20 -9.90 5.13 -29.88
N ASP A 21 -8.70 5.49 -30.34
CA ASP A 21 -8.53 6.13 -31.65
C ASP A 21 -8.57 5.01 -32.71
N GLU A 22 -9.48 5.12 -33.68
CA GLU A 22 -9.63 4.21 -34.85
C GLU A 22 -8.36 4.09 -35.73
N ILE A 23 -7.29 4.82 -35.39
CA ILE A 23 -6.05 4.94 -36.15
C ILE A 23 -4.95 3.99 -35.63
N PHE A 24 -5.11 3.43 -34.41
CA PHE A 24 -4.14 2.48 -33.86
C PHE A 24 -4.59 1.03 -34.15
N ASP A 25 -3.70 0.29 -34.82
CA ASP A 25 -3.90 -1.08 -35.31
C ASP A 25 -4.66 -1.98 -34.32
N GLU A 26 -5.67 -2.68 -34.84
CA GLU A 26 -6.55 -3.63 -34.13
C GLU A 26 -5.80 -4.68 -33.29
N GLU A 27 -4.52 -4.91 -33.56
CA GLU A 27 -3.68 -5.92 -32.92
C GLU A 27 -3.10 -5.49 -31.54
N HIS A 28 -3.16 -4.21 -31.17
CA HIS A 28 -2.61 -3.65 -29.92
C HIS A 28 -3.66 -2.93 -29.03
N ASN A 29 -4.94 -3.20 -29.30
CA ASN A 29 -6.08 -2.49 -28.72
C ASN A 29 -6.42 -2.98 -27.29
N TRP A 30 -5.73 -2.43 -26.27
CA TRP A 30 -5.96 -2.74 -24.84
C TRP A 30 -7.02 -1.83 -24.18
N ALA A 31 -7.47 -0.80 -24.89
CA ALA A 31 -8.70 -0.10 -24.55
C ALA A 31 -9.84 -1.08 -24.84
N SER A 32 -10.36 -1.68 -23.77
CA SER A 32 -11.76 -2.12 -23.68
C SER A 32 -12.66 -1.09 -24.39
N ASP A 33 -13.79 -1.55 -24.96
CA ASP A 33 -14.72 -0.70 -25.73
C ASP A 33 -15.13 0.60 -24.99
N ASP A 34 -14.93 0.66 -23.67
CA ASP A 34 -14.68 1.87 -22.88
C ASP A 34 -13.75 1.48 -21.70
N PRO A 35 -12.72 2.25 -21.28
CA PRO A 35 -12.04 1.99 -19.99
C PRO A 35 -12.99 2.04 -18.79
N LEU A 36 -14.18 2.63 -18.94
CA LEU A 36 -15.29 2.53 -17.99
C LEU A 36 -15.98 1.15 -18.00
N GLU A 37 -15.81 0.33 -19.02
CA GLU A 37 -16.36 -1.04 -19.08
C GLU A 37 -15.44 -2.08 -18.43
N ASP A 38 -14.13 -1.84 -18.39
CA ASP A 38 -13.17 -2.71 -17.69
C ASP A 38 -13.10 -2.35 -16.19
N GLU A 39 -13.85 -3.09 -15.37
CA GLU A 39 -13.89 -2.92 -13.92
C GLU A 39 -12.49 -2.92 -13.27
N THR A 40 -11.51 -3.62 -13.85
CA THR A 40 -10.14 -3.69 -13.32
C THR A 40 -9.36 -2.39 -13.54
N LYS A 41 -9.84 -1.48 -14.39
CA LYS A 41 -9.16 -0.22 -14.73
C LYS A 41 -9.93 1.03 -14.33
N GLN A 42 -11.23 0.92 -14.03
CA GLN A 42 -12.09 2.04 -13.60
C GLN A 42 -11.51 2.88 -12.46
N TRP A 43 -10.69 2.29 -11.58
CA TRP A 43 -10.04 3.01 -10.47
C TRP A 43 -9.11 4.15 -10.93
N LEU A 44 -8.53 4.06 -12.13
CA LEU A 44 -7.67 5.09 -12.72
C LEU A 44 -8.47 6.36 -13.08
N CYS A 45 -9.76 6.24 -13.35
CA CYS A 45 -10.64 7.38 -13.63
C CYS A 45 -11.11 8.07 -12.34
N LYS A 46 -10.91 7.48 -11.16
CA LYS A 46 -11.32 8.05 -9.87
C LYS A 46 -10.23 8.96 -9.32
N ILE A 47 -10.22 10.20 -9.80
CA ILE A 47 -9.19 11.19 -9.48
C ILE A 47 -9.62 12.05 -8.30
N ARG A 48 -8.69 12.40 -7.42
CA ARG A 48 -8.86 13.41 -6.37
C ARG A 48 -7.72 14.42 -6.40
N LEU A 49 -8.01 15.63 -5.94
CA LEU A 49 -7.03 16.65 -5.62
C LEU A 49 -6.73 16.64 -4.12
N PHE A 50 -5.45 16.72 -3.80
CA PHE A 50 -4.92 16.67 -2.44
C PHE A 50 -4.00 17.86 -2.19
N GLY A 51 -4.27 18.65 -1.15
CA GLY A 51 -3.43 19.80 -0.84
C GLY A 51 -3.80 20.51 0.46
N ALA A 52 -3.25 21.71 0.69
CA ALA A 52 -3.72 22.58 1.75
C ALA A 52 -5.09 23.20 1.39
N ALA A 53 -5.92 23.48 2.39
CA ALA A 53 -7.19 24.17 2.19
C ALA A 53 -7.00 25.56 1.55
N SER A 54 -5.92 26.27 1.90
CA SER A 54 -5.52 27.55 1.31
C SER A 54 -5.13 27.45 -0.17
N SER A 55 -4.79 26.26 -0.67
CA SER A 55 -4.48 26.05 -2.09
C SER A 55 -5.71 26.28 -2.97
N LEU A 56 -6.93 26.04 -2.47
CA LEU A 56 -8.16 26.21 -3.25
C LEU A 56 -8.42 27.66 -3.65
N GLU A 57 -8.15 28.60 -2.74
CA GLU A 57 -8.34 30.03 -2.97
C GLU A 57 -7.33 30.59 -3.97
N LYS A 58 -6.15 29.97 -4.06
CA LYS A 58 -5.01 30.46 -4.85
C LYS A 58 -5.00 29.94 -6.29
N PHE A 59 -5.45 28.69 -6.49
CA PHE A 59 -5.33 28.01 -7.78
C PHE A 59 -6.67 27.78 -8.49
N GLY A 60 -7.78 28.22 -7.89
CA GLY A 60 -9.10 28.24 -8.51
C GLY A 60 -9.41 29.57 -9.19
N THR A 61 -10.19 29.52 -10.26
CA THR A 61 -11.05 30.66 -10.61
C THR A 61 -12.19 30.75 -9.58
N PRO A 62 -12.79 31.93 -9.31
CA PRO A 62 -13.87 32.06 -8.34
C PRO A 62 -14.95 31.02 -8.64
N PRO A 63 -15.14 30.00 -7.78
CA PRO A 63 -15.93 28.86 -8.18
C PRO A 63 -17.40 29.20 -8.12
N PHE A 64 -18.17 28.69 -9.07
CA PHE A 64 -19.63 28.76 -9.01
C PHE A 64 -20.18 28.03 -7.76
N ARG A 65 -19.45 27.01 -7.29
CA ARG A 65 -19.72 26.25 -6.07
C ARG A 65 -18.42 25.81 -5.40
N MET A 66 -18.26 26.10 -4.12
CA MET A 66 -17.11 25.62 -3.34
C MET A 66 -17.03 24.08 -3.37
N PRO A 67 -15.87 23.49 -3.71
CA PRO A 67 -15.67 22.05 -3.64
C PRO A 67 -15.88 21.52 -2.22
N ARG A 68 -16.46 20.33 -2.11
CA ARG A 68 -16.57 19.64 -0.83
C ARG A 68 -15.18 19.15 -0.40
N ASN A 69 -14.84 19.39 0.86
CA ASN A 69 -13.64 18.84 1.49
C ASN A 69 -14.02 17.53 2.21
N GLU A 70 -13.45 16.41 1.76
CA GLU A 70 -13.62 15.09 2.38
C GLU A 70 -12.61 14.84 3.50
N SER A 71 -11.62 15.73 3.70
CA SER A 71 -10.65 15.63 4.78
C SER A 71 -11.23 16.10 6.11
N THR A 72 -11.06 15.29 7.16
CA THR A 72 -11.31 15.68 8.55
C THR A 72 -10.11 16.34 9.21
N ALA A 73 -8.93 16.31 8.58
CA ALA A 73 -7.71 16.90 9.12
C ALA A 73 -7.67 18.41 8.90
N SER A 74 -7.41 19.16 9.98
CA SER A 74 -7.35 20.63 9.95
C SER A 74 -6.31 21.15 8.95
N GLY A 75 -6.71 22.11 8.12
CA GLY A 75 -5.87 22.74 7.11
C GLY A 75 -5.57 21.89 5.87
N LEU A 76 -6.03 20.64 5.84
CA LEU A 76 -5.87 19.74 4.70
C LEU A 76 -7.14 19.70 3.86
N PHE A 77 -6.97 19.62 2.56
CA PHE A 77 -8.02 19.46 1.57
C PHE A 77 -7.86 18.14 0.82
N VAL A 78 -8.95 17.38 0.79
CA VAL A 78 -9.15 16.23 -0.10
C VAL A 78 -10.44 16.52 -0.85
N SER A 79 -10.37 16.62 -2.18
CA SER A 79 -11.55 16.89 -2.98
C SER A 79 -12.49 15.68 -3.06
N ASP A 80 -13.73 15.92 -3.46
CA ASP A 80 -14.54 14.92 -4.16
C ASP A 80 -13.87 14.49 -5.49
N PHE A 81 -14.49 13.59 -6.26
CA PHE A 81 -13.93 13.19 -7.55
C PHE A 81 -13.76 14.38 -8.49
N ALA A 82 -12.59 14.43 -9.12
CA ALA A 82 -12.22 15.43 -10.10
C ALA A 82 -12.35 14.86 -11.50
N ASP A 83 -12.82 15.68 -12.43
CA ASP A 83 -12.75 15.36 -13.85
C ASP A 83 -11.46 15.93 -14.43
N TRP A 84 -10.92 15.24 -15.43
CA TRP A 84 -9.75 15.71 -16.17
C TRP A 84 -9.88 15.26 -17.63
N ALA A 85 -9.49 16.14 -18.54
CA ALA A 85 -9.36 15.80 -19.95
C ALA A 85 -7.98 16.19 -20.46
N PHE A 86 -7.46 15.42 -21.41
CA PHE A 86 -6.14 15.61 -22.00
C PHE A 86 -5.85 17.07 -22.43
N THR A 87 -6.85 17.72 -23.02
CA THR A 87 -6.77 19.11 -23.50
C THR A 87 -6.58 20.14 -22.39
N GLU A 88 -6.78 19.77 -21.13
CA GLU A 88 -6.75 20.67 -19.98
C GLU A 88 -5.37 20.78 -19.34
N GLY A 89 -4.41 19.94 -19.73
CA GLY A 89 -3.05 19.99 -19.22
C GLY A 89 -3.01 19.88 -17.69
N LEU A 90 -2.64 20.97 -17.00
CA LEU A 90 -2.54 21.04 -15.54
C LEU A 90 -3.84 21.46 -14.83
N TYR A 91 -4.94 21.60 -15.54
CA TYR A 91 -6.21 21.99 -14.95
C TYR A 91 -7.09 20.76 -14.74
N PHE A 92 -7.57 20.59 -13.51
CA PHE A 92 -8.53 19.55 -13.12
C PHE A 92 -9.83 20.24 -12.72
N ARG A 93 -10.98 19.65 -13.05
CA ARG A 93 -12.29 20.23 -12.74
C ARG A 93 -12.83 19.67 -11.43
N LEU A 94 -13.23 20.57 -10.54
CA LEU A 94 -13.99 20.26 -9.33
C LEU A 94 -15.27 21.08 -9.33
N GLY A 95 -16.44 20.42 -9.27
CA GLY A 95 -17.73 21.12 -9.30
C GLY A 95 -17.90 22.04 -10.51
N GLY A 96 -17.32 21.67 -11.66
CA GLY A 96 -17.32 22.45 -12.90
C GLY A 96 -16.32 23.60 -12.97
N SER A 97 -15.53 23.85 -11.91
CA SER A 97 -14.51 24.92 -11.89
C SER A 97 -13.10 24.35 -12.10
N PRO A 98 -12.24 25.00 -12.89
CA PRO A 98 -10.88 24.52 -13.14
C PRO A 98 -9.93 24.90 -11.99
N TYR A 99 -9.10 23.94 -11.58
CA TYR A 99 -8.06 24.07 -10.56
C TYR A 99 -6.71 23.67 -11.13
N ARG A 100 -5.74 24.57 -11.02
CA ARG A 100 -4.38 24.27 -11.47
C ARG A 100 -3.63 23.41 -10.45
N VAL A 101 -3.08 22.29 -10.89
CA VAL A 101 -2.27 21.40 -10.04
C VAL A 101 -0.77 21.59 -10.27
N LEU A 102 0.05 21.01 -9.39
CA LEU A 102 1.52 20.94 -9.51
C LEU A 102 2.15 22.31 -9.78
N THR A 103 1.60 23.34 -9.15
CA THR A 103 2.05 24.73 -9.27
C THR A 103 2.27 25.28 -7.87
N SER A 104 3.36 26.01 -7.67
CA SER A 104 3.68 26.69 -6.42
C SER A 104 3.72 28.19 -6.68
N THR A 105 3.06 28.97 -5.83
CA THR A 105 3.32 30.41 -5.71
C THR A 105 4.64 30.62 -4.97
N GLU A 106 5.40 31.68 -5.29
CA GLU A 106 6.72 31.94 -4.67
C GLU A 106 6.64 32.14 -3.15
N ASP A 107 5.48 32.57 -2.63
CA ASP A 107 5.30 32.95 -1.22
C ASP A 107 4.73 31.87 -0.31
N THR A 108 4.15 30.79 -0.86
CA THR A 108 3.53 29.72 -0.06
C THR A 108 3.76 28.36 -0.67
N SER A 109 4.18 27.39 0.14
CA SER A 109 4.31 25.96 -0.19
C SER A 109 2.97 25.25 -0.41
N ASP A 110 1.97 26.00 -0.86
CA ASP A 110 0.63 25.53 -1.16
C ASP A 110 0.64 24.98 -2.57
N ILE A 111 0.40 23.66 -2.68
CA ILE A 111 0.40 22.94 -3.94
C ILE A 111 -0.83 22.03 -3.94
N LEU A 112 -1.51 21.92 -5.07
CA LEU A 112 -2.51 20.87 -5.30
C LEU A 112 -1.85 19.71 -6.05
N PHE A 113 -2.00 18.51 -5.50
CA PHE A 113 -1.48 17.28 -6.07
C PHE A 113 -2.62 16.41 -6.58
N PRO A 114 -2.58 15.96 -7.84
CA PRO A 114 -3.56 15.01 -8.35
C PRO A 114 -3.13 13.58 -7.99
N LEU A 115 -4.08 12.76 -7.57
CA LEU A 115 -3.87 11.34 -7.26
C LEU A 115 -5.13 10.51 -7.48
N HIS A 116 -4.98 9.20 -7.61
CA HIS A 116 -6.12 8.28 -7.65
C HIS A 116 -6.68 8.03 -6.25
N ASP A 117 -8.00 7.90 -6.13
CA ASP A 117 -8.71 7.56 -4.88
C ASP A 117 -8.18 6.28 -4.24
N ALA A 118 -7.90 5.26 -5.04
CA ALA A 118 -7.24 4.04 -4.61
C ALA A 118 -5.86 4.29 -3.97
N CYS A 119 -5.07 5.21 -4.53
CA CYS A 119 -3.77 5.57 -3.97
C CYS A 119 -3.92 6.28 -2.61
N LEU A 120 -4.92 7.15 -2.45
CA LEU A 120 -5.22 7.78 -1.16
C LEU A 120 -5.61 6.74 -0.11
N THR A 121 -6.48 5.80 -0.48
CA THR A 121 -6.92 4.69 0.37
C THR A 121 -5.73 3.87 0.86
N ILE A 122 -4.82 3.50 -0.05
CA ILE A 122 -3.59 2.76 0.30
C ILE A 122 -2.70 3.58 1.23
N VAL A 123 -2.52 4.89 0.97
CA VAL A 123 -1.76 5.78 1.86
C VAL A 123 -2.39 5.81 3.26
N GLN A 124 -3.70 5.88 3.37
CA GLN A 124 -4.41 5.85 4.66
C GLN A 124 -4.19 4.51 5.39
N HIS A 125 -4.24 3.37 4.70
CA HIS A 125 -3.91 2.08 5.31
C HIS A 125 -2.45 2.02 5.79
N VAL A 126 -1.50 2.55 5.03
CA VAL A 126 -0.09 2.65 5.45
C VAL A 126 0.05 3.50 6.71
N LEU A 127 -0.65 4.64 6.80
CA LEU A 127 -0.63 5.52 7.98
C LEU A 127 -1.24 4.83 9.21
N THR A 128 -2.36 4.13 9.05
CA THR A 128 -3.00 3.35 10.12
C THR A 128 -2.06 2.27 10.64
N TRP A 129 -1.45 1.49 9.73
CA TRP A 129 -0.47 0.48 10.09
C TRP A 129 0.75 1.08 10.80
N ARG A 130 1.26 2.23 10.34
CA ARG A 130 2.37 2.94 10.98
C ARG A 130 2.02 3.43 12.38
N THR A 131 0.79 3.90 12.58
CA THR A 131 0.30 4.33 13.89
C THR A 131 0.35 3.18 14.89
N GLN A 132 -0.02 1.96 14.47
CA GLN A 132 0.04 0.76 15.32
C GLN A 132 1.47 0.36 15.71
N LEU A 133 2.46 0.73 14.90
CA LEU A 133 3.88 0.43 15.15
C LEU A 133 4.61 1.54 15.91
N SER A 134 3.99 2.71 16.06
CA SER A 134 4.64 3.89 16.64
C SER A 134 4.83 3.71 18.15
N PRO A 135 6.02 3.98 18.71
CA PRO A 135 6.25 3.93 20.15
C PRO A 135 5.34 4.92 20.90
N GLU A 136 4.94 4.56 22.12
CA GLU A 136 4.24 5.47 23.03
C GLU A 136 5.01 6.79 23.17
N GLY A 137 4.37 7.91 22.84
CA GLY A 137 4.94 9.26 22.92
C GLY A 137 5.44 9.86 21.60
N SER A 138 5.48 9.10 20.50
CA SER A 138 5.71 9.67 19.16
C SER A 138 4.39 10.13 18.52
N SER A 139 4.39 11.30 17.88
CA SER A 139 3.23 11.72 17.08
C SER A 139 3.18 10.85 15.83
N PRO A 140 2.13 10.03 15.63
CA PRO A 140 2.06 9.17 14.46
C PRO A 140 2.01 10.02 13.18
N PRO A 141 2.56 9.52 12.07
CA PRO A 141 2.42 10.19 10.79
C PRO A 141 0.94 10.26 10.40
N ASN A 142 0.53 11.38 9.81
CA ASN A 142 -0.83 11.58 9.32
C ASN A 142 -0.81 12.10 7.88
N LEU A 143 -1.98 12.32 7.29
CA LEU A 143 -2.06 12.81 5.90
C LEU A 143 -1.42 14.19 5.71
N MET A 144 -1.44 15.06 6.72
CA MET A 144 -0.74 16.35 6.66
C MET A 144 0.78 16.15 6.57
N SER A 145 1.33 15.15 7.26
CA SER A 145 2.73 14.75 7.11
C SER A 145 3.03 14.33 5.66
N VAL A 146 2.17 13.50 5.06
CA VAL A 146 2.31 13.09 3.65
C VAL A 146 2.27 14.30 2.70
N TYR A 147 1.32 15.22 2.90
CA TYR A 147 1.23 16.46 2.12
C TYR A 147 2.54 17.26 2.17
N LYS A 148 3.08 17.47 3.38
CA LYS A 148 4.37 18.16 3.56
C LYS A 148 5.51 17.45 2.84
N ALA A 149 5.57 16.11 2.88
CA ALA A 149 6.58 15.34 2.15
C ALA A 149 6.49 15.57 0.63
N LEU A 150 5.27 15.58 0.09
CA LEU A 150 5.02 15.85 -1.33
C LEU A 150 5.47 17.28 -1.70
N CYS A 151 5.17 18.28 -0.88
CA CYS A 151 5.64 19.66 -1.08
C CYS A 151 7.18 19.75 -1.09
N VAL A 152 7.85 19.17 -0.10
CA VAL A 152 9.33 19.16 -0.03
C VAL A 152 9.91 18.49 -1.27
N ARG A 153 9.35 17.34 -1.67
CA ARG A 153 9.78 16.63 -2.86
C ARG A 153 9.56 17.44 -4.13
N PHE A 154 8.41 18.11 -4.25
CA PHE A 154 8.10 18.97 -5.39
C PHE A 154 9.13 20.08 -5.55
N VAL A 155 9.40 20.81 -4.47
CA VAL A 155 10.38 21.91 -4.45
C VAL A 155 11.78 21.41 -4.80
N SER A 156 12.20 20.27 -4.23
CA SER A 156 13.50 19.65 -4.54
C SER A 156 13.64 19.30 -6.02
N ASN A 157 12.61 18.67 -6.61
CA ASN A 157 12.59 18.32 -8.02
C ASN A 157 12.65 19.57 -8.91
N MET A 158 11.87 20.60 -8.59
CA MET A 158 11.87 21.88 -9.32
C MET A 158 13.25 22.55 -9.28
N GLN A 159 13.91 22.57 -8.12
CA GLN A 159 15.27 23.12 -7.99
C GLN A 159 16.29 22.33 -8.81
N LYS A 160 16.22 20.99 -8.78
CA LYS A 160 17.10 20.12 -9.57
C LYS A 160 16.94 20.37 -11.07
N LYS A 161 15.70 20.44 -11.57
CA LYS A 161 15.40 20.74 -12.98
C LYS A 161 15.92 22.12 -13.39
N ARG A 162 15.70 23.16 -12.57
CA ARG A 162 16.26 24.50 -12.80
C ARG A 162 17.79 24.54 -12.87
N ARG A 163 18.50 23.68 -12.13
CA ARG A 163 19.97 23.58 -12.22
C ARG A 163 20.38 22.95 -13.55
N ILE A 164 19.78 21.82 -13.91
CA ILE A 164 20.05 21.12 -15.18
C ILE A 164 19.78 22.04 -16.39
N ALA A 165 18.68 22.78 -16.38
CA ALA A 165 18.32 23.72 -17.44
C ALA A 165 19.28 24.92 -17.58
N LYS A 166 20.03 25.26 -16.51
CA LYS A 166 21.08 26.29 -16.58
C LYS A 166 22.39 25.75 -17.13
N GLU A 167 22.69 24.49 -16.86
CA GLU A 167 23.93 23.81 -17.27
C GLU A 167 23.87 23.33 -18.72
N THR A 168 22.69 22.87 -19.16
CA THR A 168 22.44 22.47 -20.53
C THR A 168 21.93 23.70 -21.29
N VAL A 169 22.70 24.23 -22.26
CA VAL A 169 22.35 25.43 -23.06
C VAL A 169 21.09 25.23 -23.94
N PHE A 170 20.32 24.17 -23.69
CA PHE A 170 19.09 23.82 -24.38
C PHE A 170 17.91 24.62 -23.79
N ARG A 171 17.55 25.73 -24.44
CA ARG A 171 16.28 26.46 -24.23
C ARG A 171 15.09 25.81 -24.96
N GLY A 172 15.21 24.53 -25.32
CA GLY A 172 14.16 23.78 -25.99
C GLY A 172 13.15 23.30 -24.96
N SER A 173 12.03 24.04 -24.83
CA SER A 173 10.77 23.67 -24.18
C SER A 173 10.85 22.53 -23.15
N THR A 174 11.26 22.88 -21.94
CA THR A 174 11.16 22.04 -20.75
C THR A 174 9.70 21.63 -20.43
N ASP A 175 8.70 22.24 -21.07
CA ASP A 175 7.28 21.94 -20.85
C ASP A 175 6.87 20.50 -21.17
N TYR A 176 7.58 19.81 -22.08
CA TYR A 176 7.14 18.50 -22.57
C TYR A 176 7.48 17.32 -21.64
N MET A 177 8.19 17.53 -20.51
CA MET A 177 8.62 16.46 -19.60
C MET A 177 8.30 16.69 -18.11
N GLU A 178 7.60 17.75 -17.72
CA GLU A 178 7.88 18.33 -16.39
C GLU A 178 6.89 18.20 -15.25
N TYR A 179 5.63 17.82 -15.49
CA TYR A 179 4.60 18.00 -14.46
C TYR A 179 4.25 16.69 -13.74
N GLY A 180 5.10 16.34 -12.77
CA GLY A 180 4.89 15.23 -11.85
C GLY A 180 6.01 15.15 -10.82
N LEU A 181 5.77 14.48 -9.70
CA LEU A 181 6.86 14.18 -8.78
C LEU A 181 7.78 13.11 -9.40
N GLU A 182 9.08 13.28 -9.26
CA GLU A 182 10.08 12.25 -9.50
C GLU A 182 10.60 11.73 -8.16
N PHE A 183 10.61 10.42 -8.05
CA PHE A 183 11.21 9.72 -6.93
C PHE A 183 12.38 8.88 -7.43
N ASN A 184 13.35 8.66 -6.55
CA ASN A 184 14.58 7.93 -6.90
C ASN A 184 14.30 6.49 -7.37
N HIS A 185 13.19 5.89 -6.90
CA HIS A 185 12.76 4.55 -7.31
C HIS A 185 11.99 4.53 -8.64
N GLY A 186 11.76 5.67 -9.31
CA GLY A 186 11.11 5.75 -10.62
C GLY A 186 9.74 5.06 -10.67
N TYR A 187 8.97 5.15 -9.58
CA TYR A 187 7.67 4.47 -9.41
C TYR A 187 7.69 2.94 -9.61
N TYR A 188 8.85 2.30 -9.35
CA TYR A 188 9.10 0.89 -9.62
C TYR A 188 8.80 0.48 -11.07
N GLY A 189 9.18 1.33 -12.02
CA GLY A 189 9.06 1.02 -13.44
C GLY A 189 7.78 1.52 -14.09
N ALA A 190 6.69 1.77 -13.34
CA ALA A 190 5.44 2.26 -13.93
C ALA A 190 5.66 3.46 -14.86
N ARG A 191 6.43 4.45 -14.40
CA ARG A 191 6.75 5.63 -15.21
C ARG A 191 7.51 5.32 -16.52
N LYS A 192 8.37 4.30 -16.51
CA LYS A 192 9.23 3.96 -17.65
C LYS A 192 8.48 3.24 -18.77
N PHE A 193 7.38 2.58 -18.44
CA PHE A 193 6.55 1.85 -19.40
C PHE A 193 5.42 2.71 -20.00
N TRP A 194 5.34 4.00 -19.64
CA TRP A 194 4.55 5.00 -20.35
C TRP A 194 5.43 5.64 -21.42
N ALA A 195 5.26 5.24 -22.68
CA ALA A 195 5.94 5.85 -23.83
C ALA A 195 5.17 7.06 -24.36
N SER A 196 5.77 7.75 -25.34
CA SER A 196 5.21 8.91 -26.03
C SER A 196 3.89 8.66 -26.76
N GLU A 197 3.55 7.40 -27.00
CA GLU A 197 2.35 6.96 -27.73
C GLU A 197 1.34 6.23 -26.81
N GLY A 198 1.55 6.27 -25.50
CA GLY A 198 0.74 5.56 -24.53
C GLY A 198 1.50 4.39 -23.89
N TRP A 199 0.75 3.37 -23.45
CA TRP A 199 1.29 2.22 -22.75
C TRP A 199 2.20 1.37 -23.65
N GLU A 200 3.46 1.11 -23.24
CA GLU A 200 4.28 0.10 -23.92
C GLU A 200 3.74 -1.29 -23.60
N THR A 201 3.03 -1.88 -24.57
CA THR A 201 2.40 -3.22 -24.51
C THR A 201 3.40 -4.36 -24.57
N THR A 202 4.47 -4.30 -23.78
CA THR A 202 5.24 -5.51 -23.47
C THR A 202 4.36 -6.39 -22.59
N LYS A 203 4.11 -7.63 -23.03
CA LYS A 203 3.06 -8.58 -22.58
C LYS A 203 3.03 -8.93 -21.08
N SER A 204 3.81 -8.28 -20.22
CA SER A 204 3.94 -8.60 -18.79
C SER A 204 3.83 -7.39 -17.85
N ASN A 205 3.50 -6.20 -18.36
CA ASN A 205 3.46 -4.99 -17.53
C ASN A 205 2.05 -4.54 -17.12
N GLU A 206 0.97 -5.06 -17.73
CA GLU A 206 -0.43 -4.61 -17.54
C GLU A 206 -0.90 -4.54 -16.08
N TRP A 207 -0.23 -5.30 -15.19
CA TRP A 207 -0.47 -5.27 -13.77
C TRP A 207 -0.32 -3.88 -13.13
N TYR A 208 0.47 -2.94 -13.68
CA TYR A 208 0.56 -1.57 -13.15
C TYR A 208 -0.78 -0.80 -13.19
N CYS A 209 -1.71 -1.23 -14.04
CA CYS A 209 -3.00 -0.59 -14.28
C CYS A 209 -4.18 -1.33 -13.63
N ASN A 210 -3.95 -2.53 -13.10
CA ASN A 210 -5.01 -3.33 -12.48
C ASN A 210 -5.42 -2.77 -11.12
N ASP A 211 -6.70 -2.89 -10.77
CA ASP A 211 -7.30 -2.33 -9.57
C ASP A 211 -6.57 -2.83 -8.31
N PRO A 212 -5.86 -1.94 -7.60
CA PRO A 212 -5.12 -2.32 -6.40
C PRO A 212 -6.03 -2.39 -5.16
N ILE A 213 -7.31 -2.05 -5.25
CA ILE A 213 -8.28 -2.12 -4.16
C ILE A 213 -9.13 -3.39 -4.27
N ASN A 214 -9.75 -3.63 -5.43
CA ASN A 214 -10.67 -4.75 -5.62
C ASN A 214 -10.01 -5.94 -6.31
N VAL A 215 -9.28 -6.76 -5.55
CA VAL A 215 -8.55 -7.92 -6.10
C VAL A 215 -9.44 -9.18 -6.03
N GLN A 216 -10.27 -9.39 -7.05
CA GLN A 216 -11.27 -10.47 -7.06
C GLN A 216 -10.65 -11.88 -6.92
N SER A 217 -9.47 -12.12 -7.49
CA SER A 217 -8.77 -13.41 -7.44
C SER A 217 -7.87 -13.61 -6.22
N LEU A 218 -7.95 -12.72 -5.22
CA LEU A 218 -7.18 -12.84 -3.99
C LEU A 218 -7.53 -14.14 -3.20
N PRO A 219 -8.80 -14.53 -3.00
CA PRO A 219 -9.16 -15.79 -2.35
C PRO A 219 -8.52 -17.03 -2.99
N ASP A 220 -8.58 -17.12 -4.33
CA ASP A 220 -8.03 -18.23 -5.09
C ASP A 220 -6.50 -18.30 -4.95
N PHE A 221 -5.84 -17.13 -5.00
CA PHE A 221 -4.40 -17.03 -4.81
C PHE A 221 -3.97 -17.50 -3.42
N ILE A 222 -4.70 -17.12 -2.36
CA ILE A 222 -4.41 -17.59 -0.99
C ILE A 222 -4.62 -19.10 -0.86
N SER A 223 -5.67 -19.63 -1.48
CA SER A 223 -5.95 -21.07 -1.50
C SER A 223 -4.84 -21.85 -2.23
N ALA A 224 -4.34 -21.32 -3.35
CA ALA A 224 -3.21 -21.90 -4.08
C ALA A 224 -1.93 -21.90 -3.24
N LEU A 225 -1.66 -20.81 -2.51
CA LEU A 225 -0.51 -20.73 -1.60
C LEU A 225 -0.55 -21.77 -0.48
N PHE A 226 -1.75 -22.11 0.02
CA PHE A 226 -1.92 -23.20 0.98
C PHE A 226 -1.71 -24.58 0.35
N ALA A 227 -2.16 -24.78 -0.90
CA ALA A 227 -2.05 -26.07 -1.59
C ALA A 227 -0.60 -26.46 -1.94
N GLU A 228 0.29 -25.48 -2.14
CA GLU A 228 1.72 -25.72 -2.36
C GLU A 228 2.48 -26.17 -1.11
N GLU A 229 1.93 -25.92 0.08
CA GLU A 229 2.60 -26.32 1.30
C GLU A 229 2.14 -27.73 1.69
N PRO A 230 3.02 -28.75 1.64
CA PRO A 230 2.68 -30.02 2.26
C PRO A 230 2.36 -29.72 3.72
N SER A 231 1.16 -30.09 4.18
CA SER A 231 0.89 -30.16 5.61
C SER A 231 2.07 -30.92 6.22
N GLU A 232 2.73 -30.36 7.23
CA GLU A 232 3.69 -31.09 8.05
C GLU A 232 2.91 -32.14 8.89
N SER A 233 2.13 -33.01 8.24
CA SER A 233 1.47 -34.16 8.83
C SER A 233 2.55 -35.20 9.09
N GLY A 234 3.26 -35.03 10.20
CA GLY A 234 4.29 -35.97 10.64
C GLY A 234 4.97 -35.56 11.92
N HIS A 235 5.10 -34.25 12.17
CA HIS A 235 5.48 -33.76 13.49
C HIS A 235 4.24 -33.19 14.17
N LEU A 236 3.47 -34.10 14.77
CA LEU A 236 2.93 -33.78 16.08
C LEU A 236 4.13 -33.29 16.89
N GLU A 237 4.27 -31.97 17.05
CA GLU A 237 5.02 -31.42 18.17
C GLU A 237 4.25 -31.87 19.42
N PHE A 238 4.37 -33.15 19.76
CA PHE A 238 4.30 -33.62 21.13
C PHE A 238 5.45 -32.89 21.82
N VAL A 239 5.18 -31.65 22.22
CA VAL A 239 5.79 -31.11 23.42
C VAL A 239 5.27 -32.05 24.50
N GLU A 240 6.03 -33.10 24.80
CA GLU A 240 5.80 -33.90 25.98
C GLU A 240 5.54 -32.92 27.12
N PRO A 241 4.41 -33.02 27.84
CA PRO A 241 4.24 -32.23 29.03
C PRO A 241 5.28 -32.79 30.00
N ASN A 242 6.43 -32.12 30.06
CA ASN A 242 7.47 -32.43 31.01
C ASN A 242 6.94 -31.93 32.37
N VAL A 243 5.96 -32.65 32.91
CA VAL A 243 5.43 -32.47 34.26
C VAL A 243 6.44 -33.09 35.21
N ASN A 244 7.66 -32.56 35.21
CA ASN A 244 8.48 -32.62 36.41
C ASN A 244 7.94 -31.51 37.32
N LEU A 245 6.91 -31.85 38.08
CA LEU A 245 6.49 -31.11 39.27
C LEU A 245 7.59 -31.24 40.33
N GLU A 246 8.74 -30.63 40.08
CA GLU A 246 9.69 -30.32 41.13
C GLU A 246 9.16 -29.12 41.89
N ILE A 247 8.61 -29.40 43.07
CA ILE A 247 8.26 -28.38 44.07
C ILE A 247 9.55 -27.65 44.43
N PRO A 248 9.71 -26.35 44.13
CA PRO A 248 10.93 -25.64 44.47
C PRO A 248 11.03 -25.53 45.98
N SER A 249 12.13 -26.04 46.55
CA SER A 249 12.45 -25.84 47.96
C SER A 249 12.43 -24.34 48.27
N LEU A 250 11.61 -23.96 49.25
CA LEU A 250 11.46 -22.60 49.76
C LEU A 250 12.80 -22.06 50.29
N LYS A 251 13.66 -21.50 49.44
CA LYS A 251 14.83 -20.70 49.85
C LYS A 251 15.52 -19.90 48.73
N ALA A 252 14.84 -19.58 47.64
CA ALA A 252 15.31 -18.61 46.66
C ALA A 252 14.56 -17.29 46.82
N THR A 253 15.29 -16.20 46.99
CA THR A 253 14.82 -14.82 47.04
C THR A 253 13.80 -14.57 45.92
N LEU A 254 12.55 -14.29 46.30
CA LEU A 254 11.42 -14.01 45.41
C LEU A 254 11.64 -12.71 44.64
N CYS A 255 12.42 -12.74 43.58
CA CYS A 255 12.17 -11.88 42.43
C CYS A 255 11.18 -12.62 41.55
N PRO A 256 9.90 -12.19 41.47
CA PRO A 256 8.96 -12.78 40.54
C PRO A 256 9.42 -12.46 39.11
N SER A 257 10.21 -13.35 38.53
CA SER A 257 10.57 -13.28 37.12
C SER A 257 9.37 -13.68 36.28
N LEU A 258 9.14 -12.96 35.19
CA LEU A 258 8.11 -13.30 34.20
C LEU A 258 8.25 -14.75 33.71
N GLU A 259 9.49 -15.24 33.66
CA GLU A 259 9.83 -16.62 33.29
C GLU A 259 9.32 -17.69 34.25
N CYS A 260 8.93 -17.31 35.47
CA CYS A 260 8.44 -18.20 36.51
C CYS A 260 6.91 -18.23 36.59
N LEU A 261 6.20 -17.40 35.81
CA LEU A 261 4.73 -17.42 35.79
C LEU A 261 4.20 -18.77 35.27
N PRO A 262 3.02 -19.24 35.69
CA PRO A 262 2.35 -20.38 35.04
C PRO A 262 2.12 -20.12 33.55
N ARG A 263 2.08 -21.19 32.74
CA ARG A 263 1.98 -21.08 31.28
C ARG A 263 0.72 -20.33 30.87
N GLU A 264 -0.38 -20.60 31.55
CA GLU A 264 -1.70 -20.03 31.31
C GLU A 264 -1.69 -18.50 31.52
N ILE A 265 -0.96 -18.03 32.54
CA ILE A 265 -0.81 -16.60 32.81
C ILE A 265 0.10 -15.97 31.75
N LEU A 266 1.17 -16.65 31.35
CA LEU A 266 2.06 -16.16 30.30
C LEU A 266 1.34 -16.07 28.94
N ASP A 267 0.54 -17.08 28.59
CA ASP A 267 -0.28 -17.12 27.38
C ASP A 267 -1.34 -16.01 27.40
N LEU A 268 -1.97 -15.76 28.57
CA LEU A 268 -2.90 -14.65 28.75
C LEU A 268 -2.21 -13.30 28.55
N VAL A 269 -1.04 -13.08 29.16
CA VAL A 269 -0.24 -11.85 28.96
C VAL A 269 0.09 -11.67 27.48
N VAL A 270 0.61 -12.70 26.82
CA VAL A 270 0.95 -12.68 25.39
C VAL A 270 -0.26 -12.39 24.51
N SER A 271 -1.46 -12.85 24.91
CA SER A 271 -2.70 -12.60 24.16
C SER A 271 -3.09 -11.13 24.07
N PHE A 272 -2.63 -10.31 25.03
CA PHE A 272 -2.83 -8.85 25.08
C PHE A 272 -1.67 -8.06 24.45
N LEU A 273 -0.54 -8.70 24.15
CA LEU A 273 0.61 -8.01 23.58
C LEU A 273 0.48 -7.87 22.06
N PRO A 274 0.87 -6.71 21.49
CA PRO A 274 1.10 -6.57 20.05
C PRO A 274 2.12 -7.58 19.54
N THR A 275 2.03 -7.98 18.27
CA THR A 275 2.93 -8.96 17.65
C THR A 275 4.41 -8.65 17.89
N ALA A 276 4.79 -7.39 17.67
CA ALA A 276 6.17 -6.95 17.82
C ALA A 276 6.66 -7.11 19.27
N SER A 277 5.81 -6.81 20.25
CA SER A 277 6.10 -6.99 21.67
C SER A 277 6.20 -8.46 22.03
N THR A 278 5.32 -9.32 21.51
CA THR A 278 5.41 -10.78 21.70
C THR A 278 6.71 -11.35 21.14
N LEU A 279 7.09 -10.96 19.91
CA LEU A 279 8.35 -11.39 19.31
C LEU A 279 9.57 -10.87 20.08
N ARG A 280 9.54 -9.62 20.54
CA ARG A 280 10.59 -9.03 21.39
C ARG A 280 10.69 -9.74 22.73
N LEU A 281 9.56 -10.06 23.35
CA LEU A 281 9.52 -10.76 24.63
C LEU A 281 10.16 -12.14 24.54
N ARG A 282 9.93 -12.85 23.42
CA ARG A 282 10.60 -14.12 23.15
C ARG A 282 12.11 -13.98 23.11
N ILE A 283 12.65 -13.00 22.39
CA ILE A 283 14.12 -12.85 22.25
C ILE A 283 14.80 -12.36 23.53
N CYS A 284 14.06 -11.90 24.54
CA CYS A 284 14.63 -11.48 25.82
C CYS A 284 15.25 -12.65 26.62
N SER A 285 14.80 -13.89 26.42
CA SER A 285 15.30 -15.05 27.17
C SER A 285 15.02 -16.38 26.47
N LYS A 286 15.96 -17.33 26.57
CA LYS A 286 15.79 -18.69 26.06
C LYS A 286 14.56 -19.39 26.68
N THR A 287 14.25 -19.11 27.94
CA THR A 287 13.07 -19.64 28.62
C THR A 287 11.78 -19.10 28.00
N LEU A 288 11.73 -17.80 27.71
CA LEU A 288 10.53 -17.20 27.08
C LEU A 288 10.37 -17.66 25.62
N VAL A 289 11.46 -17.91 24.89
CA VAL A 289 11.39 -18.51 23.55
C VAL A 289 10.65 -19.85 23.57
N SER A 290 10.97 -20.73 24.53
CA SER A 290 10.37 -22.07 24.62
C SER A 290 8.97 -22.05 25.20
N ARG A 291 8.68 -21.12 26.11
CA ARG A 291 7.36 -21.04 26.78
C ARG A 291 6.31 -20.29 25.99
N ILE A 292 6.68 -19.26 25.23
CA ILE A 292 5.77 -18.52 24.34
C ILE A 292 5.77 -19.20 22.98
N VAL A 293 4.80 -20.08 22.76
CA VAL A 293 4.69 -20.85 21.51
C VAL A 293 3.92 -20.05 20.46
N LEU A 294 4.54 -19.83 19.29
CA LEU A 294 3.88 -19.20 18.14
C LEU A 294 3.21 -20.26 17.28
N ASN A 295 2.06 -20.74 17.75
CA ASN A 295 1.28 -21.77 17.07
C ASN A 295 0.60 -21.23 15.78
N GLN A 296 -0.04 -22.12 15.02
CA GLN A 296 -0.73 -21.75 13.78
C GLN A 296 -1.83 -20.70 14.01
N GLN A 297 -2.57 -20.81 15.11
CA GLN A 297 -3.60 -19.84 15.50
C GLN A 297 -3.03 -18.43 15.75
N PHE A 298 -1.83 -18.33 16.32
CA PHE A 298 -1.12 -17.06 16.45
C PHE A 298 -0.92 -16.44 15.07
N TRP A 299 -0.33 -17.17 14.11
CA TRP A 299 -0.05 -16.65 12.78
C TRP A 299 -1.31 -16.31 11.99
N GLN A 300 -2.37 -17.12 12.10
CA GLN A 300 -3.69 -16.81 11.54
C GLN A 300 -4.21 -15.47 12.09
N LYS A 301 -4.24 -15.31 13.43
CA LYS A 301 -4.67 -14.06 14.08
C LYS A 301 -3.83 -12.86 13.62
N GLN A 302 -2.52 -13.03 13.47
CA GLN A 302 -1.65 -11.94 13.02
C GLN A 302 -1.88 -11.55 11.55
N LEU A 303 -2.18 -12.53 10.69
CA LEU A 303 -2.48 -12.29 9.28
C LEU A 303 -3.81 -11.57 9.12
N LEU A 304 -4.88 -12.11 9.71
CA LEU A 304 -6.22 -11.53 9.68
C LEU A 304 -6.29 -10.17 10.39
N GLY A 305 -5.47 -9.97 11.42
CA GLY A 305 -5.31 -8.68 12.09
C GLY A 305 -4.50 -7.64 11.29
N GLY A 306 -3.98 -8.00 10.11
CA GLY A 306 -3.19 -7.10 9.27
C GLY A 306 -1.80 -6.74 9.84
N CYS A 307 -1.32 -7.43 10.88
CA CYS A 307 -0.07 -7.07 11.55
C CYS A 307 1.17 -7.47 10.74
N VAL A 308 1.11 -8.63 10.06
CA VAL A 308 2.26 -9.21 9.33
C VAL A 308 2.23 -8.95 7.81
N ALA A 309 1.04 -8.83 7.23
CA ALA A 309 0.85 -8.50 5.81
C ALA A 309 -0.19 -7.37 5.68
N PRO A 310 0.13 -6.14 6.11
CA PRO A 310 -0.83 -5.04 6.22
C PRO A 310 -1.42 -4.57 4.89
N HIS A 311 -0.81 -4.96 3.76
CA HIS A 311 -1.31 -4.72 2.41
C HIS A 311 -2.44 -5.69 2.01
N LEU A 312 -2.79 -6.64 2.86
CA LEU A 312 -3.86 -7.61 2.68
C LEU A 312 -4.98 -7.34 3.68
N TRP A 313 -5.49 -6.10 3.72
CA TRP A 313 -6.51 -5.66 4.67
C TRP A 313 -7.91 -6.22 4.39
N ASP A 314 -8.10 -6.81 3.21
CA ASP A 314 -9.34 -7.39 2.69
C ASP A 314 -9.35 -8.92 2.75
N LEU A 315 -8.35 -9.53 3.39
CA LEU A 315 -8.45 -10.93 3.81
C LEU A 315 -9.54 -11.02 4.86
N GLY A 316 -10.77 -11.29 4.40
CA GLY A 316 -11.88 -11.68 5.25
C GLY A 316 -11.62 -13.01 5.94
N ASP A 317 -12.66 -13.56 6.56
CA ASP A 317 -12.65 -14.89 7.16
C ASP A 317 -12.25 -15.94 6.10
N VAL A 318 -10.95 -16.26 6.02
CA VAL A 318 -10.34 -17.17 5.03
C VAL A 318 -10.99 -18.57 5.11
N ASP A 319 -11.63 -18.89 6.23
CA ASP A 319 -12.42 -20.11 6.42
C ASP A 319 -13.67 -20.16 5.51
N ARG A 320 -14.08 -19.03 4.90
CA ARG A 320 -15.11 -18.98 3.85
C ARG A 320 -14.60 -19.16 2.43
N CYS A 321 -13.28 -19.03 2.20
CA CYS A 321 -12.69 -19.19 0.87
C CYS A 321 -12.58 -20.66 0.43
N SER A 322 -12.92 -21.61 1.30
CA SER A 322 -13.09 -23.01 0.93
C SER A 322 -14.55 -23.25 0.55
N ASP A 323 -14.88 -23.02 -0.73
CA ASP A 323 -16.20 -23.37 -1.30
C ASP A 323 -16.47 -24.88 -1.35
N THR A 324 -15.53 -25.71 -0.86
CA THR A 324 -15.83 -27.10 -0.55
C THR A 324 -16.62 -27.15 0.77
N PRO A 325 -17.83 -27.73 0.79
CA PRO A 325 -18.55 -28.02 2.02
C PRO A 325 -17.84 -29.18 2.73
N VAL A 326 -16.63 -28.92 3.22
CA VAL A 326 -15.99 -29.78 4.20
C VAL A 326 -16.70 -29.43 5.50
N VAL A 327 -17.47 -30.38 6.01
CA VAL A 327 -18.02 -30.35 7.37
C VAL A 327 -16.90 -29.89 8.29
N LEU A 328 -17.01 -28.66 8.80
CA LEU A 328 -16.08 -28.04 9.74
C LEU A 328 -16.12 -28.84 11.05
N THR A 329 -15.39 -29.94 11.09
CA THR A 329 -14.93 -30.50 12.35
C THR A 329 -13.78 -29.62 12.84
N HIS A 330 -13.63 -29.52 14.16
CA HIS A 330 -12.55 -28.79 14.84
C HIS A 330 -11.12 -29.22 14.42
N GLU A 331 -11.00 -30.24 13.56
CA GLU A 331 -9.76 -30.84 13.06
C GLU A 331 -9.20 -30.14 11.80
N THR A 332 -10.03 -29.50 10.96
CA THR A 332 -9.54 -28.86 9.71
C THR A 332 -8.83 -27.53 9.94
N LEU A 333 -9.19 -26.79 11.01
CA LEU A 333 -8.48 -25.58 11.45
C LEU A 333 -7.00 -25.81 11.78
N GLY A 334 -6.60 -27.07 12.05
CA GLY A 334 -5.22 -27.46 12.34
C GLY A 334 -4.37 -27.81 11.11
N CYS A 335 -4.95 -27.93 9.91
CA CYS A 335 -4.25 -28.50 8.75
C CYS A 335 -3.45 -27.49 7.91
N HIS A 336 -3.69 -26.20 8.09
CA HIS A 336 -3.06 -25.14 7.30
C HIS A 336 -1.79 -24.60 7.96
N ASN A 337 -0.70 -24.50 7.19
CA ASN A 337 0.55 -23.91 7.66
C ASN A 337 0.52 -22.37 7.52
N TRP A 338 -0.27 -21.73 8.38
CA TRP A 338 -0.37 -20.27 8.49
C TRP A 338 0.98 -19.57 8.63
N ARG A 339 1.94 -20.18 9.33
CA ARG A 339 3.30 -19.63 9.46
C ARG A 339 4.03 -19.56 8.12
N GLY A 340 3.85 -20.57 7.26
CA GLY A 340 4.42 -20.61 5.92
C GLY A 340 3.80 -19.55 5.02
N LEU A 341 2.46 -19.51 5.01
CA LEU A 341 1.69 -18.48 4.29
C LEU A 341 2.12 -17.05 4.67
N VAL A 342 2.17 -16.73 5.97
CA VAL A 342 2.60 -15.41 6.45
C VAL A 342 4.01 -15.07 5.96
N ARG A 343 4.93 -16.04 5.94
CA ARG A 343 6.30 -15.83 5.47
C ARG A 343 6.36 -15.45 3.99
N LYS A 344 5.53 -16.11 3.16
CA LYS A 344 5.40 -15.80 1.72
C LYS A 344 4.79 -14.39 1.53
N LEU A 345 3.64 -14.13 2.17
CA LEU A 345 2.89 -12.88 2.01
C LEU A 345 3.60 -11.64 2.58
N ALA A 346 4.35 -11.77 3.68
CA ALA A 346 5.08 -10.64 4.26
C ALA A 346 6.16 -10.07 3.31
N ARG A 347 6.63 -10.86 2.34
CA ARG A 347 7.70 -10.50 1.40
C ARG A 347 7.14 -9.83 0.14
N ARG A 348 6.65 -8.59 0.28
CA ARG A 348 6.06 -7.79 -0.82
C ARG A 348 6.95 -7.74 -2.07
N ASP A 349 8.27 -7.66 -1.91
CA ASP A 349 9.20 -7.58 -3.04
C ASP A 349 9.18 -8.84 -3.91
N GLN A 350 8.89 -10.01 -3.32
CA GLN A 350 8.72 -11.26 -4.06
C GLN A 350 7.41 -11.25 -4.86
N ILE A 351 6.33 -10.70 -4.28
CA ILE A 351 5.06 -10.51 -4.99
C ILE A 351 5.24 -9.54 -6.17
N ILE A 352 5.97 -8.44 -5.97
CA ILE A 352 6.23 -7.45 -7.03
C ILE A 352 7.11 -8.03 -8.16
N LYS A 353 8.07 -8.90 -7.84
CA LYS A 353 9.02 -9.46 -8.82
C LYS A 353 8.55 -10.77 -9.48
N GLU A 354 7.42 -11.33 -9.05
CA GLU A 354 6.96 -12.66 -9.48
C GLU A 354 8.01 -13.73 -9.20
N ASP A 355 8.31 -13.94 -7.93
CA ASP A 355 9.20 -15.03 -7.49
C ASP A 355 8.64 -16.40 -7.93
N GLU A 356 9.45 -17.18 -8.65
CA GLU A 356 9.08 -18.52 -9.17
C GLU A 356 8.72 -19.52 -8.05
N SER A 357 9.05 -19.23 -6.79
CA SER A 357 8.69 -20.06 -5.63
C SER A 357 7.24 -19.87 -5.13
N MET A 358 6.45 -19.05 -5.82
CA MET A 358 5.05 -18.78 -5.52
C MET A 358 4.20 -18.88 -6.79
N PRO A 359 2.88 -19.16 -6.66
CA PRO A 359 1.98 -19.05 -7.80
C PRO A 359 1.98 -17.60 -8.28
N SER A 360 1.64 -17.39 -9.56
CA SER A 360 1.59 -16.05 -10.14
C SER A 360 0.61 -15.17 -9.34
N PRO A 361 1.06 -14.05 -8.76
CA PRO A 361 0.21 -13.21 -7.95
C PRO A 361 -0.81 -12.48 -8.82
N PRO A 362 -2.06 -12.30 -8.34
CA PRO A 362 -3.03 -11.44 -9.01
C PRO A 362 -2.44 -10.08 -9.35
N TRP A 363 -2.68 -9.62 -10.57
CA TRP A 363 -2.16 -8.34 -11.04
C TRP A 363 -2.54 -7.16 -10.14
N GLY A 364 -3.80 -7.12 -9.66
CA GLY A 364 -4.24 -6.11 -8.70
C GLY A 364 -3.46 -6.16 -7.38
N LEU A 365 -3.19 -7.36 -6.85
CA LEU A 365 -2.36 -7.53 -5.65
C LEU A 365 -0.92 -7.07 -5.88
N ARG A 366 -0.34 -7.42 -7.03
CA ARG A 366 1.00 -6.98 -7.42
C ARG A 366 1.08 -5.45 -7.47
N ASN A 367 0.07 -4.81 -8.06
CA ASN A 367 -0.04 -3.35 -8.10
C ASN A 367 -0.20 -2.74 -6.70
N ARG A 368 -1.05 -3.34 -5.87
CA ARG A 368 -1.26 -2.94 -4.48
C ARG A 368 0.04 -2.98 -3.68
N CYS A 369 0.81 -4.07 -3.76
CA CYS A 369 2.11 -4.19 -3.10
C CYS A 369 3.09 -3.10 -3.55
N ARG A 370 3.12 -2.80 -4.86
CA ARG A 370 3.92 -1.71 -5.41
C ARG A 370 3.51 -0.36 -4.84
N ILE A 371 2.23 0.01 -4.92
CA ILE A 371 1.71 1.29 -4.42
C ILE A 371 1.92 1.39 -2.89
N TRP A 372 1.76 0.30 -2.16
CA TRP A 372 2.08 0.24 -0.74
C TRP A 372 3.53 0.58 -0.45
N SER A 373 4.49 0.02 -1.21
CA SER A 373 5.91 0.35 -1.06
C SER A 373 6.19 1.83 -1.36
N LEU A 374 5.56 2.38 -2.40
CA LEU A 374 5.63 3.81 -2.73
C LEU A 374 5.10 4.69 -1.60
N ALA A 375 3.92 4.36 -1.07
CA ALA A 375 3.30 5.06 0.05
C ALA A 375 4.12 4.92 1.34
N THR A 376 4.72 3.76 1.60
CA THR A 376 5.62 3.56 2.75
C THR A 376 6.83 4.48 2.64
N HIS A 377 7.45 4.60 1.46
CA HIS A 377 8.57 5.50 1.23
C HIS A 377 8.20 6.96 1.47
N LEU A 378 7.04 7.40 0.97
CA LEU A 378 6.51 8.74 1.21
C LEU A 378 6.41 9.06 2.70
N VAL A 379 5.82 8.14 3.47
CA VAL A 379 5.63 8.31 4.92
C VAL A 379 6.96 8.29 5.68
N THR A 380 7.92 7.44 5.30
CA THR A 380 9.24 7.35 5.98
C THR A 380 10.22 8.46 5.66
N SER A 381 10.13 9.06 4.47
CA SER A 381 11.09 10.09 4.03
C SER A 381 11.08 11.39 4.83
N LEU A 382 10.20 11.47 5.84
CA LEU A 382 10.09 12.57 6.79
C LEU A 382 10.90 12.35 8.08
N GLU A 383 11.39 11.13 8.31
CA GLU A 383 12.12 10.74 9.53
C GLU A 383 13.65 10.87 9.37
N SER A 384 14.14 11.19 8.17
CA SER A 384 15.55 11.39 7.81
C SER A 384 15.81 12.83 7.40
#